data_AF-B6W7E7-F1
#
_entry.id   AF-B6W7E7-F1
#
_cell.length_a   1.000
_cell.length_b   1.000
_cell.length_c   1.000
_cell.angle_alpha   90.00
_cell.angle_beta   90.00
_cell.angle_gamma   90.00
#
_symmetry.space_group_name_H-M   'P 1'
#
loop_
_entity.id
_entity.type
_entity.pdbx_description
1 polymer ?
#
loop_
_entity_poly.entity_id
_entity_poly.type
_entity_poly.pdbx_seq_one_letter_code
_entity_poly.pdbx_strand_id
1 'polypeptide(L)'
;MKKKNKLSLLVLVFLILFSSCAQRRIDYLNQRKDIILSEKKPKEKKIIKFNPDQIDEFKSTDDYLTWYKSLDGPCQLVFKDKKDQKELSQEERVEDFNYLFNQIRDNYPFFGILKRQYGIDFLGNYSRYLNEVKFCKSDQEFQKIMQNIMGDLHNDHATIADEEYVKETLEYYSHFWKDPSMYYEFLTMNKESVRDRYNIKGVQSSQIGKEKSKKKSGHKKNFS
;
A
#
# COMPACT_ATOMS: atom_id res chain seq x y z
N MET A 1 -15.58 -36.48 70.66
CA MET A 1 -14.20 -36.09 70.26
C MET A 1 -14.03 -35.49 68.84
N LYS A 2 -15.09 -35.27 68.01
CA LYS A 2 -14.91 -34.84 66.60
C LYS A 2 -15.00 -33.32 66.30
N LYS A 3 -15.52 -32.47 67.21
CA LYS A 3 -15.67 -31.01 66.97
C LYS A 3 -14.42 -30.17 67.31
N LYS A 4 -13.68 -30.52 68.37
CA LYS A 4 -12.46 -29.79 68.79
C LYS A 4 -11.31 -29.92 67.77
N ASN A 5 -11.17 -31.10 67.13
CA ASN A 5 -10.14 -31.31 66.10
C ASN A 5 -10.41 -30.53 64.80
N LYS A 6 -11.68 -30.31 64.41
CA LYS A 6 -12.02 -29.48 63.24
C LYS A 6 -11.76 -27.99 63.49
N LEU A 7 -12.01 -27.51 64.71
CA LEU A 7 -11.76 -26.12 65.09
C LEU A 7 -10.24 -25.84 65.19
N SER A 8 -9.48 -26.77 65.74
CA SER A 8 -8.01 -26.69 65.81
C SER A 8 -7.35 -26.71 64.42
N LEU A 9 -7.86 -27.51 63.48
CA LEU A 9 -7.39 -27.52 62.10
C LEU A 9 -7.65 -26.17 61.40
N LEU A 10 -8.81 -25.55 61.65
CA LEU A 10 -9.18 -24.25 61.09
C LEU A 10 -8.29 -23.11 61.62
N VAL A 11 -7.96 -23.14 62.91
CA VAL A 11 -7.04 -22.17 63.54
C VAL A 11 -5.61 -22.35 63.02
N LEU A 12 -5.16 -23.58 62.81
CA LEU A 12 -3.85 -23.87 62.23
C LEU A 12 -3.74 -23.39 60.78
N VAL A 13 -4.79 -23.58 59.97
CA VAL A 13 -4.86 -23.07 58.60
C VAL A 13 -4.86 -21.54 58.60
N PHE A 14 -5.57 -20.89 59.52
CA PHE A 14 -5.51 -19.44 59.71
C PHE A 14 -4.08 -18.98 60.05
N LEU A 15 -3.41 -19.61 61.02
CA LEU A 15 -2.03 -19.26 61.40
C LEU A 15 -1.02 -19.47 60.26
N ILE A 16 -1.23 -20.46 59.38
CA ILE A 16 -0.39 -20.66 58.19
C ILE A 16 -0.64 -19.56 57.16
N LEU A 17 -1.89 -19.15 56.94
CA LEU A 17 -2.24 -18.06 56.03
C LEU A 17 -1.75 -16.69 56.51
N PHE A 18 -1.72 -16.46 57.83
CA PHE A 18 -1.19 -15.23 58.45
C PHE A 18 0.28 -15.35 58.89
N SER A 19 0.95 -16.46 58.58
CA SER A 19 2.40 -16.57 58.81
C SER A 19 3.13 -15.61 57.86
N SER A 20 4.18 -14.96 58.35
CA SER A 20 4.92 -13.96 57.58
C SER A 20 5.45 -14.51 56.24
N CYS A 21 5.65 -15.82 56.12
CA CYS A 21 6.08 -16.48 54.89
C CYS A 21 4.96 -16.60 53.84
N ALA A 22 3.73 -16.92 54.26
CA ALA A 22 2.59 -17.03 53.36
C ALA A 22 2.16 -15.66 52.83
N GLN A 23 2.11 -14.65 53.70
CA GLN A 23 1.79 -13.28 53.31
C GLN A 23 2.85 -12.71 52.35
N ARG A 24 4.16 -12.86 52.66
CA ARG A 24 5.25 -12.45 51.75
C ARG A 24 5.15 -13.13 50.38
N ARG A 25 4.74 -14.40 50.33
CA ARG A 25 4.56 -15.11 49.07
C ARG A 25 3.37 -14.56 48.27
N ILE A 26 2.26 -14.23 48.94
CA ILE A 26 1.10 -13.59 48.30
C ILE A 26 1.48 -12.20 47.76
N ASP A 27 2.19 -11.40 48.55
CA ASP A 27 2.65 -10.06 48.15
C ASP A 27 3.61 -10.14 46.95
N TYR A 28 4.54 -11.09 46.95
CA TYR A 28 5.42 -11.37 45.81
C TYR A 28 4.64 -11.77 44.55
N LEU A 29 3.61 -12.62 44.68
CA LEU A 29 2.78 -13.03 43.55
C LEU A 29 1.94 -11.87 43.01
N ASN A 30 1.42 -11.00 43.87
CA ASN A 30 0.71 -9.80 43.47
C ASN A 30 1.63 -8.80 42.76
N GLN A 31 2.82 -8.53 43.32
CA GLN A 31 3.82 -7.66 42.67
C GLN A 31 4.25 -8.21 41.31
N ARG A 32 4.48 -9.53 41.19
CA ARG A 32 4.83 -10.17 39.93
C ARG A 32 3.68 -10.10 38.92
N LYS A 33 2.44 -10.27 39.37
CA LYS A 33 1.25 -10.09 38.53
C LYS A 33 1.13 -8.65 38.03
N ASP A 34 1.40 -7.66 38.88
CA ASP A 34 1.35 -6.24 38.54
C ASP A 34 2.47 -5.85 37.56
N ILE A 35 3.67 -6.43 37.70
CA ILE A 35 4.78 -6.30 36.73
C ILE A 35 4.38 -6.92 35.38
N ILE A 36 3.82 -8.13 35.37
CA ILE A 36 3.38 -8.77 34.12
C ILE A 36 2.24 -7.97 33.47
N LEU A 37 1.33 -7.39 34.26
CA LEU A 37 0.26 -6.53 33.77
C LEU A 37 0.79 -5.19 33.25
N SER A 38 1.82 -4.62 33.87
CA SER A 38 2.44 -3.37 33.41
C SER A 38 3.29 -3.58 32.15
N GLU A 39 4.01 -4.71 32.05
CA GLU A 39 4.73 -5.13 30.84
C GLU A 39 3.77 -5.49 29.70
N LYS A 40 2.59 -6.03 30.01
CA LYS A 40 1.54 -6.34 29.03
C LYS A 40 0.64 -5.15 28.70
N LYS A 41 0.72 -4.01 29.40
CA LYS A 41 -0.01 -2.82 28.98
C LYS A 41 0.54 -2.44 27.61
N PRO A 42 -0.26 -2.54 26.54
CA PRO A 42 0.24 -2.20 25.22
C PRO A 42 0.68 -0.74 25.26
N LYS A 43 1.94 -0.48 24.88
CA LYS A 43 2.39 0.89 24.64
C LYS A 43 1.38 1.53 23.70
N GLU A 44 0.87 2.70 24.09
CA GLU A 44 -0.10 3.42 23.30
C GLU A 44 0.55 3.73 21.94
N LYS A 45 0.00 3.16 20.86
CA LYS A 45 0.58 3.30 19.53
C LYS A 45 0.52 4.76 19.13
N LYS A 46 1.68 5.38 18.87
CA LYS A 46 1.70 6.76 18.41
C LYS A 46 1.25 6.80 16.95
N ILE A 47 0.06 7.37 16.71
CA ILE A 47 -0.41 7.63 15.35
C ILE A 47 0.32 8.85 14.81
N ILE A 48 1.10 8.64 13.74
CA ILE A 48 1.81 9.71 13.04
C ILE A 48 0.96 10.18 11.87
N LYS A 49 0.76 11.50 11.76
CA LYS A 49 0.15 12.11 10.58
C LYS A 49 1.22 12.33 9.51
N PHE A 50 0.95 11.95 8.27
CA PHE A 50 1.91 12.05 7.18
C PHE A 50 1.24 12.52 5.90
N ASN A 51 1.83 13.48 5.19
CA ASN A 51 1.38 13.82 3.84
C ASN A 51 2.19 12.99 2.81
N PRO A 52 1.53 12.18 1.95
CA PRO A 52 2.17 11.43 0.88
C PRO A 52 3.16 12.21 0.01
N ASP A 53 2.94 13.50 -0.23
CA ASP A 53 3.85 14.33 -1.04
C ASP A 53 5.24 14.48 -0.41
N GLN A 54 5.38 14.22 0.89
CA GLN A 54 6.65 14.28 1.61
C GLN A 54 7.52 13.04 1.39
N ILE A 55 7.04 12.04 0.64
CA ILE A 55 7.83 10.84 0.32
C ILE A 55 9.11 11.19 -0.46
N ASP A 56 9.10 12.26 -1.26
CA ASP A 56 10.28 12.73 -2.02
C ASP A 56 11.30 13.47 -1.13
N GLU A 57 10.97 13.72 0.15
CA GLU A 57 11.91 14.35 1.09
C GLU A 57 13.01 13.37 1.54
N PHE A 58 12.73 12.06 1.53
CA PHE A 58 13.74 11.03 1.79
C PHE A 58 14.80 11.03 0.69
N LYS A 59 16.07 11.20 1.05
CA LYS A 59 17.17 11.33 0.09
C LYS A 59 17.78 10.00 -0.32
N SER A 60 17.43 8.93 0.40
CA SER A 60 17.86 7.57 0.12
C SER A 60 16.85 6.54 0.63
N THR A 61 16.99 5.31 0.14
CA THR A 61 16.25 4.16 0.66
C THR A 61 16.49 3.95 2.16
N ASP A 62 17.72 4.19 2.63
CA ASP A 62 18.07 4.03 4.05
C ASP A 62 17.39 5.08 4.94
N ASP A 63 17.24 6.32 4.47
CA ASP A 63 16.50 7.37 5.18
C ASP A 63 15.04 6.97 5.36
N TYR A 64 14.41 6.50 4.29
CA TYR A 64 13.03 6.00 4.31
C TYR A 64 12.89 4.82 5.26
N LEU A 65 13.77 3.81 5.16
CA LEU A 65 13.70 2.62 6.01
C LEU A 65 13.92 2.94 7.48
N THR A 66 14.79 3.90 7.79
CA THR A 66 15.03 4.37 9.16
C THR A 66 13.78 5.01 9.74
N TRP A 67 13.14 5.91 8.98
CA TRP A 67 11.85 6.49 9.35
C TRP A 67 10.77 5.43 9.52
N TYR A 68 10.60 4.53 8.55
CA TYR A 68 9.60 3.47 8.57
C TYR A 68 9.73 2.55 9.80
N LYS A 69 10.96 2.14 10.14
CA LYS A 69 11.24 1.30 11.33
C LYS A 69 10.91 1.99 12.65
N SER A 70 10.81 3.33 12.66
CA SER A 70 10.41 4.09 13.85
C SER A 70 8.89 4.13 14.08
N LEU A 71 8.09 3.65 13.13
CA LEU A 71 6.63 3.69 13.19
C LEU A 71 6.06 2.50 13.99
N ASP A 72 5.08 2.77 14.87
CA ASP A 72 4.33 1.74 15.61
C ASP A 72 3.19 1.10 14.78
N GLY A 73 2.93 1.65 13.59
CA GLY A 73 1.80 1.32 12.72
C GLY A 73 1.79 2.21 11.47
N PRO A 74 0.85 1.98 10.53
CA PRO A 74 0.74 2.87 9.38
C PRO A 74 0.38 4.29 9.81
N CYS A 75 0.92 5.27 9.11
CA CYS A 75 0.58 6.67 9.31
C CYS A 75 -0.90 6.93 8.99
N GLN A 76 -1.49 7.89 9.70
CA GLN A 76 -2.73 8.53 9.29
C GLN A 76 -2.39 9.53 8.18
N LEU A 77 -2.79 9.23 6.94
CA LEU A 77 -2.46 10.10 5.82
C LEU A 77 -3.29 11.38 5.86
N VAL A 78 -2.66 12.50 5.53
CA VAL A 78 -3.30 13.81 5.36
C VAL A 78 -3.16 14.21 3.91
N PHE A 79 -4.28 14.40 3.24
CA PHE A 79 -4.33 14.73 1.82
C PHE A 79 -4.55 16.22 1.64
N LYS A 80 -3.85 16.81 0.68
CA LYS A 80 -4.18 18.13 0.17
C LYS A 80 -5.41 18.05 -0.74
N ASP A 81 -6.08 19.19 -0.84
CA ASP A 81 -7.19 19.40 -1.75
C ASP A 81 -6.74 19.24 -3.21
N LYS A 82 -7.66 18.75 -4.04
CA LYS A 82 -7.44 18.56 -5.48
C LYS A 82 -7.06 19.91 -6.11
N LYS A 83 -6.02 19.91 -6.93
CA LYS A 83 -5.65 21.08 -7.72
C LYS A 83 -6.21 20.94 -9.13
N ASP A 84 -6.67 22.06 -9.69
CA ASP A 84 -7.02 22.11 -11.11
C ASP A 84 -5.73 21.92 -11.93
N GLN A 85 -5.70 20.87 -12.74
CA GLN A 85 -4.59 20.63 -13.66
C GLN A 85 -4.78 21.46 -14.91
N LYS A 86 -3.74 22.22 -15.26
CA LYS A 86 -3.66 22.89 -16.56
C LYS A 86 -3.44 21.82 -17.62
N GLU A 87 -4.11 21.96 -18.76
CA GLU A 87 -3.82 21.11 -19.91
C GLU A 87 -2.35 21.21 -20.34
N LEU A 88 -1.80 20.10 -20.80
CA LEU A 88 -0.44 20.06 -21.34
C LEU A 88 -0.33 21.00 -22.55
N SER A 89 0.82 21.66 -22.67
CA SER A 89 1.21 22.32 -23.91
C SER A 89 1.54 21.28 -24.98
N GLN A 90 1.60 21.72 -26.24
CA GLN A 90 2.05 20.86 -27.33
C GLN A 90 3.49 20.37 -27.09
N GLU A 91 4.34 21.24 -26.56
CA GLU A 91 5.74 20.94 -26.23
C GLU A 91 5.84 19.85 -25.16
N GLU A 92 5.08 19.96 -24.07
CA GLU A 92 5.04 18.95 -23.00
C GLU A 92 4.53 17.60 -23.52
N ARG A 93 3.50 17.58 -24.37
CA ARG A 93 3.00 16.32 -24.97
C ARG A 93 4.05 15.65 -25.86
N VAL A 94 4.79 16.43 -26.63
CA VAL A 94 5.87 15.92 -27.48
C VAL A 94 7.04 15.40 -26.63
N GLU A 95 7.37 16.09 -25.54
CA GLU A 95 8.39 15.64 -24.58
C GLU A 95 8.00 14.30 -23.93
N ASP A 96 6.78 14.19 -23.42
CA ASP A 96 6.25 12.96 -22.81
C ASP A 96 6.23 11.79 -23.81
N PHE A 97 5.80 12.05 -25.05
CA PHE A 97 5.85 11.05 -26.12
C PHE A 97 7.28 10.58 -26.42
N ASN A 98 8.22 11.51 -26.57
CA ASN A 98 9.61 11.19 -26.87
C ASN A 98 10.24 10.40 -25.73
N TYR A 99 9.95 10.78 -24.49
CA TYR A 99 10.41 10.04 -23.32
C TYR A 99 9.91 8.59 -23.38
N LEU A 100 8.60 8.38 -23.51
CA LEU A 100 8.02 7.03 -23.57
C LEU A 100 8.55 6.22 -24.76
N PHE A 101 8.61 6.82 -25.95
CA PHE A 101 9.10 6.15 -27.14
C PHE A 101 10.56 5.70 -26.98
N ASN A 102 11.41 6.55 -26.38
CA ASN A 102 12.79 6.19 -26.08
C ASN A 102 12.86 5.04 -25.06
N GLN A 103 12.05 5.08 -23.99
CA GLN A 103 11.99 3.97 -23.03
C GLN A 103 11.61 2.65 -23.71
N ILE A 104 10.63 2.67 -24.63
CA ILE A 104 10.22 1.49 -25.38
C ILE A 104 11.35 1.04 -26.32
N ARG A 105 11.94 1.96 -27.10
CA ARG A 105 13.06 1.66 -28.01
C ARG A 105 14.21 0.96 -27.29
N ASP A 106 14.56 1.46 -26.11
CA ASP A 106 15.76 1.03 -25.41
C ASP A 106 15.53 -0.25 -24.58
N ASN A 107 14.28 -0.54 -24.17
CA ASN A 107 14.00 -1.62 -23.23
C ASN A 107 13.03 -2.70 -23.74
N TYR A 108 12.27 -2.47 -24.82
CA TYR A 108 11.29 -3.44 -25.31
C TYR A 108 11.92 -4.46 -26.27
N PRO A 109 11.97 -5.76 -25.95
CA PRO A 109 12.77 -6.72 -26.73
C PRO A 109 12.03 -7.31 -27.95
N PHE A 110 10.74 -7.03 -28.13
CA PHE A 110 9.88 -7.81 -29.05
C PHE A 110 9.58 -7.13 -30.39
N PHE A 111 10.32 -6.09 -30.80
CA PHE A 111 10.10 -5.42 -32.10
C PHE A 111 10.18 -6.36 -33.31
N GLY A 112 11.07 -7.35 -33.28
CA GLY A 112 11.17 -8.33 -34.36
C GLY A 112 9.91 -9.20 -34.52
N ILE A 113 9.22 -9.49 -33.42
CA ILE A 113 7.94 -10.23 -33.43
C ILE A 113 6.85 -9.34 -34.02
N LEU A 114 6.79 -8.07 -33.61
CA LEU A 114 5.84 -7.09 -34.13
C LEU A 114 5.85 -7.02 -35.66
N LYS A 115 7.05 -6.89 -36.24
CA LYS A 115 7.21 -6.79 -37.68
C LYS A 115 6.80 -8.07 -38.41
N ARG A 116 7.16 -9.25 -37.88
CA ARG A 116 6.86 -10.54 -38.54
C ARG A 116 5.40 -10.96 -38.42
N GLN A 117 4.78 -10.75 -37.27
CA GLN A 117 3.44 -11.25 -36.99
C GLN A 117 2.35 -10.25 -37.38
N TYR A 118 2.58 -8.96 -37.18
CA TYR A 118 1.58 -7.91 -37.37
C TYR A 118 1.95 -6.93 -38.50
N GLY A 119 3.15 -7.04 -39.08
CA GLY A 119 3.62 -6.12 -40.12
C GLY A 119 3.96 -4.73 -39.60
N ILE A 120 4.06 -4.55 -38.28
CA ILE A 120 4.27 -3.25 -37.63
C ILE A 120 5.76 -2.98 -37.47
N ASP A 121 6.24 -1.92 -38.13
CA ASP A 121 7.56 -1.34 -37.87
C ASP A 121 7.42 -0.20 -36.84
N PHE A 122 7.32 -0.57 -35.57
CA PHE A 122 7.07 0.39 -34.48
C PHE A 122 8.13 1.50 -34.45
N LEU A 123 9.41 1.13 -34.62
CA LEU A 123 10.50 2.10 -34.63
C LEU A 123 10.43 3.00 -35.88
N GLY A 124 10.15 2.43 -37.05
CA GLY A 124 9.96 3.18 -38.29
C GLY A 124 8.74 4.13 -38.27
N ASN A 125 7.73 3.84 -37.45
CA ASN A 125 6.52 4.65 -37.31
C ASN A 125 6.71 5.93 -36.47
N TYR A 126 7.89 6.18 -35.89
CA TYR A 126 8.16 7.34 -35.03
C TYR A 126 7.61 8.66 -35.59
N SER A 127 7.89 8.99 -36.86
CA SER A 127 7.44 10.25 -37.47
C SER A 127 5.92 10.33 -37.59
N ARG A 128 5.23 9.19 -37.80
CA ARG A 128 3.76 9.13 -37.80
C ARG A 128 3.23 9.43 -36.41
N TYR A 129 3.72 8.71 -35.39
CA TYR A 129 3.31 8.90 -34.00
C TYR A 129 3.55 10.32 -33.50
N LEU A 130 4.73 10.89 -33.80
CA LEU A 130 5.08 12.25 -33.44
C LEU A 130 4.12 13.27 -34.06
N ASN A 131 3.71 13.07 -35.32
CA ASN A 131 2.75 13.95 -35.96
C ASN A 131 1.36 13.86 -35.31
N GLU A 132 0.89 12.66 -34.97
CA GLU A 132 -0.36 12.48 -34.23
C GLU A 132 -0.32 13.24 -32.89
N VAL A 133 0.77 13.11 -32.13
CA VAL A 133 0.97 13.82 -30.85
C VAL A 133 1.04 15.34 -31.02
N LYS A 134 1.73 15.84 -32.05
CA LYS A 134 1.87 17.29 -32.30
C LYS A 134 0.54 17.98 -32.59
N PHE A 135 -0.40 17.30 -33.23
CA PHE A 135 -1.69 17.89 -33.63
C PHE A 135 -2.85 17.55 -32.68
N CYS A 136 -2.55 16.92 -31.56
CA CYS A 136 -3.47 16.69 -30.47
C CYS A 136 -3.98 18.01 -29.85
N LYS A 137 -5.29 18.09 -29.58
CA LYS A 137 -5.96 19.33 -29.15
C LYS A 137 -6.28 19.38 -27.66
N SER A 138 -6.28 18.25 -26.97
CA SER A 138 -6.61 18.16 -25.54
C SER A 138 -5.90 17.00 -24.87
N ASP A 139 -5.85 16.98 -23.54
CA ASP A 139 -5.21 15.88 -22.81
C ASP A 139 -5.95 14.54 -22.97
N GLN A 140 -7.26 14.58 -23.21
CA GLN A 140 -8.05 13.38 -23.51
C GLN A 140 -7.68 12.78 -24.87
N GLU A 141 -7.50 13.63 -25.89
CA GLU A 141 -7.04 13.17 -27.20
C GLU A 141 -5.60 12.64 -27.11
N PHE A 142 -4.74 13.29 -26.31
CA PHE A 142 -3.36 12.87 -26.09
C PHE A 142 -3.31 11.47 -25.47
N GLN A 143 -4.07 11.24 -24.39
CA GLN A 143 -4.16 9.93 -23.73
C GLN A 143 -4.59 8.85 -24.72
N LYS A 144 -5.60 9.12 -25.54
CA LYS A 144 -6.08 8.17 -26.56
C LYS A 144 -5.02 7.86 -27.61
N ILE A 145 -4.30 8.88 -28.11
CA ILE A 145 -3.21 8.68 -29.07
C ILE A 145 -2.11 7.83 -28.44
N MET A 146 -1.70 8.14 -27.22
CA MET A 146 -0.68 7.37 -26.50
C MET A 146 -1.11 5.92 -26.27
N GLN A 147 -2.37 5.67 -25.91
CA GLN A 147 -2.93 4.31 -25.81
C GLN A 147 -2.89 3.56 -27.15
N ASN A 148 -3.25 4.22 -28.25
CA ASN A 148 -3.18 3.61 -29.58
C ASN A 148 -1.74 3.27 -29.97
N ILE A 149 -0.78 4.16 -29.69
CA ILE A 149 0.65 3.90 -29.91
C ILE A 149 1.10 2.69 -29.11
N MET A 150 0.74 2.59 -27.82
CA MET A 150 1.04 1.41 -27.02
C MET A 150 0.36 0.15 -27.55
N GLY A 151 -0.85 0.28 -28.11
CA GLY A 151 -1.59 -0.81 -28.74
C GLY A 151 -0.85 -1.46 -29.91
N ASP A 152 -0.05 -0.69 -30.66
CA ASP A 152 0.80 -1.21 -31.75
C ASP A 152 1.89 -2.19 -31.22
N LEU A 153 2.14 -2.22 -29.90
CA LEU A 153 3.02 -3.22 -29.28
C LEU A 153 2.38 -4.59 -29.09
N HIS A 154 1.06 -4.73 -29.27
CA HIS A 154 0.31 -5.98 -29.13
C HIS A 154 0.70 -6.80 -27.89
N ASN A 155 0.89 -6.10 -26.76
CA ASN A 155 1.39 -6.69 -25.53
C ASN A 155 0.67 -6.11 -24.33
N ASP A 156 -0.21 -6.91 -23.72
CA ASP A 156 -1.03 -6.52 -22.58
C ASP A 156 -0.20 -6.17 -21.33
N HIS A 157 1.07 -6.58 -21.28
CA HIS A 157 2.01 -6.21 -20.21
C HIS A 157 2.76 -4.90 -20.47
N ALA A 158 2.66 -4.31 -21.67
CA ALA A 158 3.24 -3.03 -22.03
C ALA A 158 2.14 -2.01 -22.26
N THR A 159 1.59 -1.46 -21.18
CA THR A 159 0.48 -0.51 -21.21
C THR A 159 0.81 0.75 -20.40
N ILE A 160 0.08 1.83 -20.67
CA ILE A 160 0.05 3.02 -19.82
C ILE A 160 -1.01 2.76 -18.75
N ALA A 161 -0.64 2.93 -17.48
CA ALA A 161 -1.57 2.80 -16.37
C ALA A 161 -2.75 3.76 -16.54
N ASP A 162 -3.97 3.23 -16.46
CA ASP A 162 -5.23 3.97 -16.48
C ASP A 162 -5.77 4.19 -15.05
N GLU A 163 -6.91 4.89 -14.95
CA GLU A 163 -7.55 5.17 -13.65
C GLU A 163 -7.88 3.90 -12.87
N GLU A 164 -8.43 2.87 -13.54
CA GLU A 164 -8.85 1.63 -12.90
C GLU A 164 -7.64 0.88 -12.34
N TYR A 165 -6.60 0.70 -13.14
CA TYR A 165 -5.36 0.05 -12.72
C TYR A 165 -4.73 0.75 -11.51
N VAL A 166 -4.63 2.09 -11.55
CA VAL A 166 -4.03 2.85 -10.44
C VAL A 166 -4.89 2.75 -9.19
N LYS A 167 -6.22 2.84 -9.32
CA LYS A 167 -7.16 2.71 -8.21
C LYS A 167 -7.06 1.33 -7.56
N GLU A 168 -7.13 0.26 -8.35
CA GLU A 168 -7.04 -1.11 -7.85
C GLU A 168 -5.69 -1.38 -7.19
N THR A 169 -4.60 -0.92 -7.79
CA THR A 169 -3.24 -1.08 -7.25
C THR A 169 -3.08 -0.29 -5.94
N LEU A 170 -3.60 0.94 -5.88
CA LEU A 170 -3.59 1.77 -4.66
C LEU A 170 -4.37 1.11 -3.51
N GLU A 171 -5.56 0.61 -3.81
CA GLU A 171 -6.39 -0.13 -2.87
C GLU A 171 -5.68 -1.40 -2.41
N TYR A 172 -5.10 -2.16 -3.34
CA TYR A 172 -4.32 -3.36 -3.04
C TYR A 172 -3.16 -3.05 -2.09
N TYR A 173 -2.29 -2.09 -2.44
CA TYR A 173 -1.13 -1.69 -1.63
C TYR A 173 -1.49 -1.14 -0.25
N SER A 174 -2.69 -0.57 -0.08
CA SER A 174 -3.16 -0.07 1.21
C SER A 174 -3.13 -1.11 2.33
N HIS A 175 -3.19 -2.40 1.98
CA HIS A 175 -3.23 -3.53 2.88
C HIS A 175 -1.85 -4.01 3.38
N PHE A 176 -0.77 -3.55 2.75
CA PHE A 176 0.57 -4.12 2.90
C PHE A 176 1.52 -3.24 3.70
N TRP A 177 1.02 -2.51 4.71
CA TRP A 177 1.88 -1.59 5.48
C TRP A 177 3.10 -2.26 6.15
N LYS A 178 3.03 -3.57 6.42
CA LYS A 178 4.11 -4.35 7.03
C LYS A 178 5.25 -4.70 6.08
N ASP A 179 5.06 -4.48 4.78
CA ASP A 179 6.10 -4.58 3.78
C ASP A 179 6.58 -3.16 3.46
N PRO A 180 7.85 -2.80 3.76
CA PRO A 180 8.34 -1.45 3.55
C PRO A 180 8.36 -1.05 2.07
N SER A 181 8.60 -1.98 1.15
CA SER A 181 8.58 -1.65 -0.29
C SER A 181 7.16 -1.35 -0.76
N MET A 182 6.20 -2.18 -0.36
CA MET A 182 4.80 -1.98 -0.74
C MET A 182 4.20 -0.73 -0.07
N TYR A 183 4.63 -0.42 1.16
CA TYR A 183 4.20 0.79 1.84
C TYR A 183 4.80 2.05 1.20
N TYR A 184 6.04 1.99 0.70
CA TYR A 184 6.63 3.07 -0.09
C TYR A 184 5.83 3.34 -1.36
N GLU A 185 5.49 2.29 -2.12
CA GLU A 185 4.65 2.41 -3.32
C GLU A 185 3.26 2.93 -2.98
N PHE A 186 2.64 2.44 -1.91
CA PHE A 186 1.36 2.95 -1.42
C PHE A 186 1.37 4.46 -1.13
N LEU A 187 2.43 4.96 -0.48
CA LEU A 187 2.60 6.39 -0.23
C LEU A 187 2.82 7.16 -1.54
N THR A 188 3.67 6.65 -2.43
CA THR A 188 3.98 7.26 -3.73
C THR A 188 2.73 7.39 -4.61
N MET A 189 1.90 6.35 -4.66
CA MET A 189 0.65 6.36 -5.42
C MET A 189 -0.44 7.25 -4.80
N ASN A 190 -0.32 7.61 -3.52
CA ASN A 190 -1.23 8.54 -2.83
C ASN A 190 -0.85 10.03 -2.98
N LYS A 191 0.27 10.35 -3.64
CA LYS A 191 0.69 11.75 -3.91
C LYS A 191 -0.41 12.53 -4.61
N GLU A 192 -0.49 13.83 -4.32
CA GLU A 192 -1.48 14.74 -4.93
C GLU A 192 -1.45 14.66 -6.47
N SER A 193 -0.27 14.71 -7.07
CA SER A 193 -0.12 14.67 -8.53
C SER A 193 -0.67 13.39 -9.18
N VAL A 194 -0.54 12.25 -8.51
CA VAL A 194 -1.08 10.97 -8.99
C VAL A 194 -2.61 10.97 -8.84
N ARG A 195 -3.10 11.36 -7.66
CA ARG A 195 -4.54 11.42 -7.37
C ARG A 195 -5.27 12.35 -8.33
N ASP A 196 -4.68 13.50 -8.62
CA ASP A 196 -5.27 14.50 -9.50
C ASP A 196 -5.27 14.04 -10.96
N ARG A 197 -4.18 13.39 -11.42
CA ARG A 197 -4.07 12.85 -12.78
C ARG A 197 -5.14 11.80 -13.08
N TYR A 198 -5.34 10.88 -12.12
CA TYR A 198 -6.27 9.76 -12.27
C TYR A 198 -7.65 10.03 -11.66
N ASN A 199 -7.89 11.25 -11.16
CA ASN A 199 -9.15 11.62 -10.51
C ASN A 199 -9.59 10.68 -9.36
N ILE A 200 -8.63 10.15 -8.61
CA ILE A 200 -8.87 9.23 -7.50
C ILE A 200 -8.79 9.91 -6.13
N LYS A 201 -9.48 9.34 -5.14
CA LYS A 201 -9.43 9.82 -3.75
C LYS A 201 -8.21 9.25 -3.02
N GLY A 202 -7.74 9.96 -2.00
CA GLY A 202 -6.72 9.45 -1.11
C GLY A 202 -7.22 8.24 -0.31
N VAL A 203 -6.37 7.23 -0.18
CA VAL A 203 -6.66 5.96 0.49
C VAL A 203 -5.85 5.89 1.78
N GLN A 204 -6.49 5.53 2.89
CA GLN A 204 -5.77 5.23 4.14
C GLN A 204 -5.27 3.80 4.12
N SER A 205 -4.14 3.52 4.78
CA SER A 205 -3.72 2.14 4.95
C SER A 205 -4.75 1.40 5.79
N SER A 206 -5.11 0.21 5.35
CA SER A 206 -5.96 -0.71 6.07
C SER A 206 -5.17 -1.98 6.37
N GLN A 207 -5.66 -2.81 7.29
CA GLN A 207 -5.19 -4.20 7.35
C GLN A 207 -6.28 -5.04 6.71
N ILE A 208 -5.91 -6.02 5.88
CA ILE A 208 -6.84 -7.10 5.54
C ILE A 208 -7.27 -7.73 6.86
N GLY A 209 -8.48 -7.40 7.31
CA GLY A 209 -9.14 -8.16 8.35
C GLY A 209 -9.19 -9.61 7.86
N LYS A 210 -9.08 -10.58 8.76
CA LYS A 210 -9.52 -11.95 8.46
C LYS A 210 -11.05 -11.93 8.28
N GLU A 211 -11.55 -11.28 7.24
CA GLU A 211 -12.89 -11.52 6.79
C GLU A 211 -12.91 -12.96 6.30
N LYS A 212 -13.61 -13.82 7.05
CA LYS A 212 -13.97 -15.14 6.59
C LYS A 212 -14.68 -14.93 5.25
N SER A 213 -13.95 -15.20 4.16
CA SER A 213 -14.52 -15.34 2.83
C SER A 213 -15.74 -16.25 2.95
N LYS A 214 -16.94 -15.66 2.97
CA LYS A 214 -18.15 -16.38 2.61
C LYS A 214 -18.04 -16.55 1.10
N LYS A 215 -17.30 -17.57 0.68
CA LYS A 215 -17.37 -18.12 -0.67
C LYS A 215 -18.85 -18.36 -0.95
N LYS A 216 -19.47 -17.49 -1.76
CA LYS A 216 -20.70 -17.82 -2.47
C LYS A 216 -20.36 -18.96 -3.43
N SER A 217 -20.54 -20.20 -2.96
CA SER A 217 -20.61 -21.36 -3.82
C SER A 217 -21.86 -21.22 -4.69
N GLY A 218 -21.68 -20.88 -5.97
CA GLY A 218 -22.83 -20.65 -6.84
C GLY A 218 -22.47 -20.27 -8.27
N HIS A 219 -21.58 -21.01 -8.92
CA HIS A 219 -21.59 -21.04 -10.37
C HIS A 219 -21.36 -22.48 -10.84
N LYS A 220 -22.48 -23.18 -11.09
CA LYS A 220 -22.49 -24.38 -11.91
C LYS A 220 -22.24 -23.94 -13.36
N LYS A 221 -21.06 -24.24 -13.88
CA LYS A 221 -20.81 -24.30 -15.31
C LYS A 221 -21.57 -25.51 -15.86
N ASN A 222 -22.65 -25.26 -16.61
CA ASN A 222 -23.15 -26.22 -17.57
C ASN A 222 -22.57 -25.81 -18.92
N PHE A 223 -21.59 -26.58 -19.41
CA PHE A 223 -21.26 -26.60 -20.82
C PHE A 223 -22.16 -27.64 -21.49
N SER A 224 -22.91 -27.22 -22.49
CA SER A 224 -23.37 -28.04 -23.59
C SER A 224 -23.19 -27.25 -24.88
#